data_AF-A0A4R2ZKC6-F1
#
_entry.id   AF-A0A4R2ZKC6-F1
#
_cell.length_a   1.000
_cell.length_b   1.000
_cell.length_c   1.000
_cell.angle_alpha   90.00
_cell.angle_beta   90.00
_cell.angle_gamma   90.00
#
_symmetry.space_group_name_H-M   'P 1'
#
loop_
_entity.id
_entity.type
_entity.pdbx_description
1 polymer ?
#
loop_
_entity_poly.entity_id
_entity_poly.type
_entity_poly.pdbx_seq_one_letter_code
_entity_poly.pdbx_strand_id
1 'polypeptide(L)'
;MTTAPIKYLLLFVIILVNIHVARSQQLRTSAPNSTLLYPKEYGMFENYVFILNGGIIEKQELLNYPEARLGRVFNYTSHIKSLYEGVVNFHTPWYPPSPPDEYANDPAYFINNIQVSPYIVRSSLTEQYIGIKRSERDTLIDGIVYKGSIHIDTEEDFFANRMTICEIVKKYTGLPIKDVIVHWRNDFCNIQNPGLIIQDHFPLYYFDLKGLQEVKVDRIRFAGGERYFIHLVDEGYPSDNFSKNSFRSTLKADMIFDYPMDFDPESPCYEEKFNSAIYDIHHRAKSESKPFGGEEDYMKKLANNMGLQAIKPPVQTTQDSILVQFIVLWKGGLTHLESVSPQKPAHAKILKAIKHFSCVWSGAEENGTLLLFRRKIVIFYSKDKEGNIRSLDRIEYRYDDYKPRINT
;
A
#
# COMPACT_ATOMS: atom_id res chain seq x y z
N MET A 1 -51.39 -20.13 -21.59
CA MET A 1 -50.96 -20.86 -20.38
C MET A 1 -49.50 -21.28 -20.54
N THR A 2 -48.54 -20.44 -20.15
CA THR A 2 -47.10 -20.77 -20.09
C THR A 2 -46.39 -19.81 -19.13
N THR A 3 -46.94 -19.65 -17.92
CA THR A 3 -46.34 -18.80 -16.86
C THR A 3 -45.67 -19.60 -15.76
N ALA A 4 -45.77 -20.94 -15.79
CA ALA A 4 -45.17 -21.81 -14.79
C ALA A 4 -43.65 -22.01 -14.98
N PRO A 5 -43.12 -22.40 -16.16
CA PRO A 5 -41.70 -22.76 -16.27
C PRO A 5 -40.75 -21.56 -16.07
N ILE A 6 -41.18 -20.37 -16.47
CA ILE A 6 -40.41 -19.12 -16.28
C ILE A 6 -40.35 -18.72 -14.79
N LYS A 7 -41.42 -18.96 -14.02
CA LYS A 7 -41.45 -18.70 -12.57
C LYS A 7 -40.47 -19.60 -11.82
N TYR A 8 -40.39 -20.88 -12.18
CA TYR A 8 -39.44 -21.81 -11.55
C TYR A 8 -37.99 -21.51 -11.93
N LEU A 9 -37.74 -21.08 -13.18
CA LEU A 9 -36.41 -20.67 -13.62
C LEU A 9 -35.93 -19.42 -12.85
N LEU A 10 -36.81 -18.44 -12.66
CA LEU A 10 -36.49 -17.23 -11.90
C LEU A 10 -36.21 -17.55 -10.42
N LEU A 11 -37.00 -18.46 -9.82
CA LEU A 11 -36.81 -18.91 -8.45
C LEU A 11 -35.48 -19.69 -8.28
N PHE A 12 -35.13 -20.51 -9.28
CA PHE A 12 -33.87 -21.25 -9.31
C PHE A 12 -32.66 -20.33 -9.47
N VAL A 13 -32.76 -19.29 -10.30
CA VAL A 13 -31.73 -18.24 -10.43
C VAL A 13 -31.60 -17.42 -9.15
N ILE A 14 -32.71 -17.07 -8.49
CA ILE A 14 -32.67 -16.37 -7.19
C ILE A 14 -32.04 -17.24 -6.11
N ILE A 15 -32.34 -18.54 -6.06
CA ILE A 15 -31.70 -19.48 -5.12
C ILE A 15 -30.21 -19.64 -5.43
N LEU A 16 -29.80 -19.75 -6.70
CA LEU A 16 -28.39 -19.81 -7.10
C LEU A 16 -27.63 -18.53 -6.76
N VAL A 17 -28.23 -17.36 -7.00
CA VAL A 17 -27.65 -16.06 -6.65
C VAL A 17 -27.57 -15.93 -5.12
N ASN A 18 -28.58 -16.35 -4.36
CA ASN A 18 -28.53 -16.34 -2.90
C ASN A 18 -27.57 -17.40 -2.32
N ILE A 19 -27.35 -18.54 -2.97
CA ILE A 19 -26.32 -19.51 -2.59
C ILE A 19 -24.92 -18.97 -2.90
N HIS A 20 -24.75 -18.21 -3.98
CA HIS A 20 -23.48 -17.52 -4.29
C HIS A 20 -23.24 -16.33 -3.36
N VAL A 21 -24.26 -15.54 -3.03
CA VAL A 21 -24.18 -14.46 -2.04
C VAL A 21 -23.94 -15.05 -0.65
N ALA A 22 -24.62 -16.13 -0.25
CA ALA A 22 -24.41 -16.82 1.02
C ALA A 22 -23.05 -17.54 1.08
N ARG A 23 -22.51 -18.10 0.00
CA ARG A 23 -21.13 -18.63 -0.06
C ARG A 23 -20.08 -17.51 -0.08
N SER A 24 -20.34 -16.39 -0.73
CA SER A 24 -19.47 -15.20 -0.67
C SER A 24 -19.52 -14.53 0.71
N GLN A 25 -20.62 -14.70 1.45
CA GLN A 25 -20.76 -14.32 2.85
C GLN A 25 -20.19 -15.40 3.79
N GLN A 26 -20.20 -16.68 3.43
CA GLN A 26 -19.56 -17.78 4.18
C GLN A 26 -18.04 -17.77 4.06
N LEU A 27 -17.48 -17.41 2.90
CA LEU A 27 -16.05 -17.13 2.71
C LEU A 27 -15.63 -15.77 3.29
N ARG A 28 -16.59 -14.92 3.69
CA ARG A 28 -16.38 -13.69 4.49
C ARG A 28 -16.64 -13.88 5.99
N THR A 29 -16.95 -15.09 6.45
CA THR A 29 -17.32 -15.35 7.87
C THR A 29 -16.53 -16.49 8.52
N SER A 30 -15.31 -16.78 8.05
CA SER A 30 -14.28 -17.09 9.05
C SER A 30 -13.91 -15.79 9.76
N ALA A 31 -14.81 -15.31 10.62
CA ALA A 31 -14.35 -14.51 11.74
C ALA A 31 -13.23 -15.33 12.39
N PRO A 32 -12.01 -14.80 12.57
CA PRO A 32 -10.96 -15.54 13.23
C PRO A 32 -11.56 -16.05 14.53
N ASN A 33 -11.47 -17.37 14.74
CA ASN A 33 -12.14 -18.03 15.85
C ASN A 33 -11.55 -17.42 17.12
N SER A 34 -12.24 -16.44 17.71
CA SER A 34 -11.68 -15.54 18.71
C SER A 34 -11.12 -16.28 19.93
N THR A 35 -11.58 -17.51 20.17
CA THR A 35 -11.10 -18.46 21.18
C THR A 35 -9.69 -19.04 20.94
N LEU A 36 -9.15 -18.96 19.72
CA LEU A 36 -7.77 -19.33 19.37
C LEU A 36 -6.79 -18.15 19.49
N LEU A 37 -7.27 -16.91 19.47
CA LEU A 37 -6.45 -15.69 19.58
C LEU A 37 -6.17 -15.24 21.02
N TYR A 38 -6.79 -15.88 22.01
CA TYR A 38 -6.43 -15.66 23.41
C TYR A 38 -5.18 -16.48 23.74
N PRO A 39 -4.14 -15.89 24.36
CA PRO A 39 -3.02 -16.67 24.88
C PRO A 39 -3.56 -17.60 25.96
N LYS A 40 -3.62 -18.90 25.68
CA LYS A 40 -3.93 -19.90 26.71
C LYS A 40 -2.75 -20.11 27.67
N GLU A 41 -1.56 -19.61 27.32
CA GLU A 41 -0.32 -19.82 28.06
C GLU A 41 0.55 -18.55 27.99
N TYR A 42 1.19 -18.18 29.11
CA TYR A 42 2.18 -17.11 29.20
C TYR A 42 3.57 -17.74 29.38
N GLY A 43 4.62 -17.21 28.73
CA GLY A 43 6.01 -17.56 29.05
C GLY A 43 6.79 -18.37 28.00
N MET A 44 6.51 -18.20 26.71
CA MET A 44 7.29 -18.79 25.60
C MET A 44 8.78 -18.38 25.58
N PHE A 45 9.17 -17.25 26.18
CA PHE A 45 10.58 -16.90 26.32
C PHE A 45 11.39 -17.83 27.25
N GLU A 46 10.77 -18.85 27.87
CA GLU A 46 11.49 -19.88 28.63
C GLU A 46 12.59 -20.56 27.81
N ASN A 47 12.37 -20.71 26.50
CA ASN A 47 13.35 -21.30 25.58
C ASN A 47 14.17 -20.24 24.83
N TYR A 48 14.26 -19.00 25.30
CA TYR A 48 15.07 -17.95 24.65
C TYR A 48 16.33 -17.64 25.47
N VAL A 49 17.42 -17.28 24.77
CA VAL A 49 18.63 -16.76 25.42
C VAL A 49 18.45 -15.28 25.72
N PHE A 50 18.68 -14.88 26.97
CA PHE A 50 18.68 -13.49 27.37
C PHE A 50 20.10 -12.93 27.25
N ILE A 51 20.26 -11.83 26.52
CA ILE A 51 21.54 -11.14 26.33
C ILE A 51 21.41 -9.72 26.84
N LEU A 52 22.24 -9.28 27.78
CA LEU A 52 22.33 -7.90 28.25
C LEU A 52 23.69 -7.31 27.90
N ASN A 53 23.70 -6.19 27.16
CA ASN A 53 24.93 -5.51 26.74
C ASN A 53 25.95 -6.45 26.05
N GLY A 54 25.47 -7.43 25.29
CA GLY A 54 26.29 -8.44 24.59
C GLY A 54 26.69 -9.67 25.42
N GLY A 55 26.40 -9.71 26.73
CA GLY A 55 26.64 -10.87 27.60
C GLY A 55 25.38 -11.70 27.84
N ILE A 56 25.50 -13.03 27.90
CA ILE A 56 24.38 -13.91 28.26
C ILE A 56 24.08 -13.74 29.76
N ILE A 57 22.81 -13.62 30.12
CA ILE A 57 22.33 -13.53 31.51
C ILE A 57 21.22 -14.53 31.78
N GLU A 58 21.02 -14.89 33.03
CA GLU A 58 19.81 -15.62 33.43
C GLU A 58 18.59 -14.68 33.48
N LYS A 59 17.38 -15.21 33.26
CA LYS A 59 16.15 -14.40 33.24
C LYS A 59 15.94 -13.62 34.54
N GLN A 60 16.28 -14.21 35.68
CA GLN A 60 16.13 -13.59 37.01
C GLN A 60 17.14 -12.46 37.25
N GLU A 61 18.29 -12.48 36.56
CA GLU A 61 19.33 -11.47 36.74
C GLU A 61 18.91 -10.09 36.22
N LEU A 62 17.92 -10.00 35.32
CA LEU A 62 17.33 -8.73 34.88
C LEU A 62 16.82 -7.86 36.04
N LEU A 63 16.46 -8.46 37.18
CA LEU A 63 16.02 -7.74 38.37
C LEU A 63 17.13 -6.86 38.97
N ASN A 64 18.39 -7.19 38.70
CA ASN A 64 19.56 -6.45 39.19
C ASN A 64 19.91 -5.23 38.31
N TYR A 65 19.21 -5.05 37.19
CA TYR A 65 19.46 -3.98 36.22
C TYR A 65 18.19 -3.12 36.03
N PRO A 66 17.88 -2.22 36.98
CA PRO A 66 16.64 -1.43 36.94
C PRO A 66 16.51 -0.51 35.73
N GLU A 67 17.63 -0.14 35.12
CA GLU A 67 17.71 0.67 33.91
C GLU A 67 17.70 -0.14 32.60
N ALA A 68 17.65 -1.47 32.66
CA ALA A 68 17.65 -2.31 31.47
C ALA A 68 16.41 -2.06 30.61
N ARG A 69 16.63 -1.96 29.30
CA ARG A 69 15.62 -1.75 28.27
C ARG A 69 15.70 -2.88 27.24
N LEU A 70 14.58 -3.19 26.62
CA LEU A 70 14.53 -4.14 25.51
C LEU A 70 15.23 -3.56 24.29
N GLY A 71 16.12 -4.36 23.68
CA GLY A 71 16.79 -4.07 22.42
C GLY A 71 16.08 -4.71 21.23
N ARG A 72 16.37 -5.98 20.95
CA ARG A 72 15.86 -6.74 19.79
C ARG A 72 15.53 -8.18 20.16
N VAL A 73 14.51 -8.76 19.53
CA VAL A 73 14.13 -10.18 19.66
C VAL A 73 14.47 -10.88 18.35
N PHE A 74 15.05 -12.07 18.38
CA PHE A 74 15.38 -12.87 17.20
C PHE A 74 14.88 -14.29 17.39
N ASN A 75 14.30 -14.90 16.35
CA ASN A 75 14.05 -16.34 16.35
C ASN A 75 15.30 -17.08 15.84
N TYR A 76 15.61 -18.28 16.35
CA TYR A 76 16.60 -19.15 15.74
C TYR A 76 15.96 -19.97 14.61
N THR A 77 16.39 -19.70 13.38
CA THR A 77 15.88 -20.44 12.22
C THR A 77 16.73 -21.65 11.93
N SER A 78 16.20 -22.80 12.36
CA SER A 78 16.44 -24.15 11.86
C SER A 78 17.84 -24.77 11.86
N HIS A 79 18.97 -24.08 12.12
CA HIS A 79 20.28 -24.77 12.06
C HIS A 79 21.34 -24.46 13.12
N ILE A 80 21.14 -23.60 14.11
CA ILE A 80 22.16 -23.36 15.15
C ILE A 80 21.56 -23.31 16.56
N LYS A 81 22.01 -24.28 17.37
CA LYS A 81 21.74 -24.58 18.80
C LYS A 81 20.36 -25.16 19.12
N SER A 82 20.32 -26.49 19.22
CA SER A 82 19.18 -27.35 19.60
C SER A 82 18.61 -27.14 21.02
N LEU A 83 18.83 -26.00 21.65
CA LEU A 83 18.49 -25.71 23.06
C LEU A 83 17.59 -24.48 23.24
N TYR A 84 17.56 -23.56 22.27
CA TYR A 84 16.82 -22.31 22.39
C TYR A 84 16.07 -21.98 21.09
N GLU A 85 14.85 -21.46 21.22
CA GLU A 85 13.96 -21.02 20.15
C GLU A 85 14.30 -19.61 19.64
N GLY A 86 15.04 -18.81 20.41
CA GLY A 86 15.47 -17.48 20.00
C GLY A 86 16.38 -16.74 20.99
N VAL A 87 16.57 -15.45 20.74
CA VAL A 87 17.36 -14.52 21.56
C VAL A 87 16.54 -13.29 21.89
N VAL A 88 16.58 -12.84 23.14
CA VAL A 88 16.06 -11.54 23.58
C VAL A 88 17.23 -10.69 24.05
N ASN A 89 17.51 -9.60 23.32
CA ASN A 89 18.55 -8.65 23.69
C ASN A 89 17.97 -7.52 24.55
N PHE A 90 18.73 -7.15 25.55
CA PHE A 90 18.53 -6.02 26.44
C PHE A 90 19.77 -5.15 26.41
N HIS A 91 19.59 -3.88 26.72
CA HIS A 91 20.68 -2.95 26.89
C HIS A 91 20.40 -1.97 28.04
N THR A 92 21.46 -1.46 28.62
CA THR A 92 21.42 -0.35 29.58
C THR A 92 21.62 0.98 28.85
N PRO A 93 21.30 2.14 29.46
CA PRO A 93 21.46 3.45 28.81
C PRO A 93 22.89 3.80 28.38
N TRP A 94 23.91 3.22 29.03
CA TRP A 94 25.32 3.44 28.70
C TRP A 94 25.85 2.52 27.59
N TYR A 95 25.09 1.47 27.26
CA TYR A 95 25.37 0.63 26.10
C TYR A 95 24.52 1.14 24.93
N PRO A 96 25.15 1.51 23.80
CA PRO A 96 24.40 2.07 22.68
C PRO A 96 23.34 1.05 22.25
N PRO A 97 22.07 1.47 22.08
CA PRO A 97 21.08 0.59 21.49
C PRO A 97 21.62 0.10 20.14
N SER A 98 21.28 -1.13 19.74
CA SER A 98 21.41 -1.50 18.33
C SER A 98 20.71 -0.39 17.51
N PRO A 99 21.32 0.13 16.43
CA PRO A 99 20.76 1.24 15.69
C PRO A 99 19.29 0.94 15.38
N PRO A 100 18.37 1.91 15.54
CA PRO A 100 16.98 1.70 15.17
C PRO A 100 16.94 1.22 13.72
N ASP A 101 16.07 0.24 13.43
CA ASP A 101 15.86 -0.21 12.06
C ASP A 101 15.36 0.99 11.24
N GLU A 102 16.26 1.54 10.42
CA GLU A 102 16.12 2.27 9.14
C GLU A 102 15.16 3.47 9.00
N TYR A 103 14.15 3.66 9.87
CA TYR A 103 13.06 4.64 9.63
C TYR A 103 13.31 6.05 10.16
N ALA A 104 14.42 6.30 10.86
CA ALA A 104 14.72 7.63 11.43
C ALA A 104 14.92 8.73 10.36
N ASN A 105 15.06 8.35 9.09
CA ASN A 105 15.20 9.27 7.95
C ASN A 105 13.92 9.43 7.12
N ASP A 106 12.85 8.69 7.43
CA ASP A 106 11.58 8.81 6.70
C ASP A 106 10.79 10.07 7.13
N PRO A 107 10.00 10.69 6.24
CA PRO A 107 9.06 11.73 6.61
C PRO A 107 7.92 11.17 7.47
N ALA A 108 7.21 12.04 8.18
CA ALA A 108 5.97 11.66 8.85
C ALA A 108 4.86 11.45 7.81
N TYR A 109 4.21 10.29 7.81
CA TYR A 109 3.15 9.98 6.86
C TYR A 109 1.76 10.17 7.47
N PHE A 110 0.84 10.69 6.67
CA PHE A 110 -0.56 10.89 7.03
C PHE A 110 -1.46 10.42 5.90
N ILE A 111 -2.51 9.66 6.23
CA ILE A 111 -3.62 9.33 5.32
C ILE A 111 -4.89 9.96 5.88
N ASN A 112 -5.58 10.81 5.11
CA ASN A 112 -6.77 11.53 5.55
C ASN A 112 -6.57 12.24 6.91
N ASN A 113 -5.41 12.87 7.09
CA ASN A 113 -4.94 13.55 8.32
C ASN A 113 -4.70 12.65 9.55
N ILE A 114 -4.80 11.34 9.42
CA ILE A 114 -4.44 10.39 10.46
C ILE A 114 -3.00 9.96 10.21
N GLN A 115 -2.16 10.07 11.23
CA GLN A 115 -0.76 9.66 11.13
C GLN A 115 -0.66 8.13 11.01
N VAL A 116 0.17 7.67 10.09
CA VAL A 116 0.37 6.25 9.79
C VAL A 116 1.86 5.92 9.71
N SER A 117 2.20 4.63 9.79
CA SER A 117 3.57 4.19 9.61
C SER A 117 3.99 4.26 8.13
N PRO A 118 5.29 4.40 7.83
CA PRO A 118 5.79 4.32 6.45
C PRO A 118 5.38 3.03 5.72
N TYR A 119 5.25 1.93 6.48
CA TYR A 119 4.84 0.63 5.95
C TYR A 119 3.44 0.67 5.33
N ILE A 120 2.52 1.37 6.00
CA ILE A 120 1.13 1.51 5.56
C ILE A 120 1.04 2.24 4.21
N VAL A 121 1.84 3.28 4.03
CA VAL A 121 1.85 4.06 2.78
C VAL A 121 2.48 3.28 1.62
N ARG A 122 3.49 2.46 1.91
CA ARG A 122 4.14 1.60 0.90
C ARG A 122 3.27 0.39 0.52
N SER A 123 2.31 -0.01 1.38
CA SER A 123 1.38 -1.11 1.10
C SER A 123 0.02 -0.66 0.55
N SER A 124 -0.26 0.63 0.46
CA SER A 124 -1.56 1.15 0.02
C SER A 124 -1.71 1.29 -1.51
N LEU A 125 -2.96 1.26 -1.95
CA LEU A 125 -3.35 1.33 -3.37
C LEU A 125 -3.28 2.78 -3.87
N THR A 126 -2.17 3.15 -4.50
CA THR A 126 -1.92 4.50 -5.04
C THR A 126 -2.97 5.03 -6.01
N GLU A 127 -3.66 4.15 -6.74
CA GLU A 127 -4.73 4.51 -7.68
C GLU A 127 -5.97 5.13 -7.01
N GLN A 128 -6.11 4.95 -5.69
CA GLN A 128 -7.21 5.54 -4.90
C GLN A 128 -6.87 6.93 -4.36
N TYR A 129 -5.63 7.39 -4.47
CA TYR A 129 -5.24 8.69 -3.96
C TYR A 129 -5.88 9.81 -4.78
N ILE A 130 -6.40 10.81 -4.09
CA ILE A 130 -6.96 12.04 -4.66
C ILE A 130 -5.89 13.13 -4.72
N GLY A 131 -4.99 13.15 -3.73
CA GLY A 131 -3.94 14.16 -3.65
C GLY A 131 -2.82 13.75 -2.71
N ILE A 132 -1.63 14.24 -3.01
CA ILE A 132 -0.46 14.10 -2.15
C ILE A 132 0.11 15.49 -1.90
N LYS A 133 0.38 15.80 -0.63
CA LYS A 133 1.04 17.04 -0.21
C LYS A 133 2.31 16.69 0.54
N ARG A 134 3.36 17.48 0.37
CA ARG A 134 4.63 17.30 1.06
C ARG A 134 5.04 18.58 1.79
N SER A 135 5.60 18.41 2.98
CA SER A 135 6.32 19.44 3.72
C SER A 135 7.79 19.06 3.86
N GLU A 136 8.69 19.99 3.56
CA GLU A 136 10.14 19.82 3.77
C GLU A 136 10.57 20.16 5.19
N ARG A 137 9.68 20.77 5.99
CA ARG A 137 9.99 21.13 7.38
C ARG A 137 9.93 19.89 8.25
N ASP A 138 10.99 19.67 9.03
CA ASP A 138 11.05 18.61 10.04
C ASP A 138 9.78 18.64 10.91
N THR A 139 9.19 17.46 11.13
CA THR A 139 7.93 17.29 11.84
C THR A 139 8.20 16.60 13.17
N LEU A 140 7.76 17.20 14.27
CA LEU A 140 7.91 16.66 15.63
C LEU A 140 6.60 16.01 16.07
N ILE A 141 6.64 14.72 16.43
CA ILE A 141 5.49 13.96 16.89
C ILE A 141 5.94 13.13 18.09
N ASP A 142 5.30 13.33 19.24
CA ASP A 142 5.59 12.61 20.49
C ASP A 142 7.09 12.56 20.84
N GLY A 143 7.82 13.65 20.56
CA GLY A 143 9.25 13.77 20.82
C GLY A 143 10.17 13.19 19.73
N ILE A 144 9.61 12.58 18.69
CA ILE A 144 10.33 12.03 17.53
C ILE A 144 10.35 13.06 16.40
N VAL A 145 11.54 13.32 15.84
CA VAL A 145 11.73 14.24 14.70
C VAL A 145 11.76 13.44 13.41
N TYR A 146 10.87 13.76 12.49
CA TYR A 146 10.78 13.20 11.14
C TYR A 146 11.29 14.20 10.10
N LYS A 147 11.88 13.70 9.00
CA LYS A 147 12.42 14.51 7.91
C LYS A 147 11.33 14.96 6.94
N GLY A 148 10.57 15.97 7.34
CA GLY A 148 9.41 16.44 6.59
C GLY A 148 8.13 15.69 6.95
N SER A 149 7.09 15.93 6.15
CA SER A 149 5.83 15.16 6.20
C SER A 149 5.25 14.95 4.81
N ILE A 150 4.49 13.86 4.67
CA ILE A 150 3.71 13.51 3.49
C ILE A 150 2.26 13.28 3.92
N HIS A 151 1.34 14.00 3.29
CA HIS A 151 -0.10 13.89 3.52
C HIS A 151 -0.77 13.37 2.27
N ILE A 152 -1.51 12.27 2.41
CA ILE A 152 -2.22 11.60 1.34
C ILE A 152 -3.71 11.71 1.62
N ASP A 153 -4.46 12.25 0.66
CA ASP A 153 -5.92 12.31 0.69
C ASP A 153 -6.45 11.17 -0.21
N THR A 154 -7.39 10.35 0.28
CA THR A 154 -7.98 9.20 -0.44
C THR A 154 -9.50 9.09 -0.19
N GLU A 155 -10.26 8.66 -1.20
CA GLU A 155 -11.72 8.42 -1.08
C GLU A 155 -12.02 7.10 -0.36
N GLU A 156 -11.05 6.19 -0.27
CA GLU A 156 -11.21 4.95 0.47
C GLU A 156 -11.24 5.23 1.98
N ASP A 157 -12.16 4.57 2.69
CA ASP A 157 -12.03 4.47 4.15
C ASP A 157 -10.90 3.48 4.46
N PHE A 158 -9.67 4.00 4.40
CA PHE A 158 -8.46 3.24 4.65
C PHE A 158 -8.46 2.60 6.05
N PHE A 159 -9.19 3.18 7.01
CA PHE A 159 -9.21 2.70 8.39
C PHE A 159 -10.35 1.72 8.66
N ALA A 160 -11.29 1.57 7.72
CA ALA A 160 -12.36 0.57 7.81
C ALA A 160 -11.76 -0.84 7.97
N ASN A 161 -12.25 -1.57 8.98
CA ASN A 161 -11.84 -2.94 9.33
C ASN A 161 -10.39 -3.11 9.81
N ARG A 162 -9.69 -2.01 10.10
CA ARG A 162 -8.38 -2.05 10.73
C ARG A 162 -8.48 -1.71 12.22
N MET A 163 -7.56 -2.22 13.02
CA MET A 163 -7.43 -1.87 14.44
C MET A 163 -6.05 -1.31 14.72
N THR A 164 -6.01 -0.31 15.59
CA THR A 164 -4.77 0.15 16.21
C THR A 164 -4.21 -0.93 17.13
N ILE A 165 -2.91 -0.87 17.41
CA ILE A 165 -2.27 -1.72 18.43
C ILE A 165 -3.06 -1.68 19.74
N CYS A 166 -3.43 -0.48 20.20
CA CYS A 166 -4.13 -0.33 21.47
C CYS A 166 -5.45 -1.10 21.50
N GLU A 167 -6.20 -1.09 20.40
CA GLU A 167 -7.44 -1.83 20.25
C GLU A 167 -7.21 -3.34 20.19
N ILE A 168 -6.16 -3.80 19.49
CA ILE A 168 -5.79 -5.22 19.42
C ILE A 168 -5.43 -5.74 20.82
N VAL A 169 -4.54 -5.04 21.52
CA VAL A 169 -4.11 -5.40 22.88
C VAL A 169 -5.31 -5.47 23.82
N LYS A 170 -6.15 -4.42 23.82
CA LYS A 170 -7.35 -4.37 24.65
C LYS A 170 -8.33 -5.51 24.32
N LYS A 171 -8.55 -5.78 23.03
CA LYS A 171 -9.53 -6.76 22.57
C LYS A 171 -9.10 -8.21 22.82
N TYR A 172 -7.83 -8.54 22.61
CA TYR A 172 -7.37 -9.93 22.62
C TYR A 172 -6.60 -10.34 23.87
N THR A 173 -6.08 -9.39 24.65
CA THR A 173 -5.29 -9.71 25.87
C THR A 173 -5.88 -9.10 27.15
N GLY A 174 -6.60 -7.99 27.04
CA GLY A 174 -7.12 -7.25 28.20
C GLY A 174 -6.04 -6.57 29.05
N LEU A 175 -4.78 -6.57 28.59
CA LEU A 175 -3.65 -6.02 29.34
C LEU A 175 -3.59 -4.48 29.26
N PRO A 176 -3.12 -3.82 30.33
CA PRO A 176 -2.91 -2.38 30.33
C PRO A 176 -1.75 -1.99 29.40
N ILE A 177 -1.99 -1.09 28.45
CA ILE A 177 -1.01 -0.67 27.43
C ILE A 177 0.33 -0.23 28.02
N LYS A 178 0.31 0.48 29.15
CA LYS A 178 1.53 0.96 29.85
C LYS A 178 2.50 -0.15 30.31
N ASP A 179 2.03 -1.38 30.37
CA ASP A 179 2.80 -2.54 30.82
C ASP A 179 3.12 -3.49 29.65
N VAL A 180 2.79 -3.09 28.41
CA VAL A 180 2.88 -3.90 27.20
C VAL A 180 4.00 -3.39 26.30
N ILE A 181 4.81 -4.30 25.78
CA ILE A 181 5.73 -4.07 24.67
C ILE A 181 5.24 -4.89 23.49
N VAL A 182 5.05 -4.26 22.32
CA VAL A 182 4.57 -4.96 21.14
C VAL A 182 5.73 -5.34 20.25
N HIS A 183 5.81 -6.63 19.96
CA HIS A 183 6.73 -7.19 18.99
C HIS A 183 5.93 -7.62 17.77
N TRP A 184 6.02 -6.86 16.68
CA TRP A 184 5.37 -7.21 15.43
C TRP A 184 6.28 -8.06 14.56
N ARG A 185 5.83 -9.28 14.27
CA ARG A 185 6.46 -10.19 13.31
C ARG A 185 5.60 -10.22 12.06
N ASN A 186 6.17 -9.73 10.97
CA ASN A 186 5.56 -9.85 9.67
C ASN A 186 6.22 -11.04 8.95
N ASP A 187 5.43 -12.06 8.59
CA ASP A 187 5.90 -13.25 7.87
C ASP A 187 6.47 -12.92 6.47
N PHE A 188 6.26 -11.69 5.99
CA PHE A 188 6.58 -11.26 4.64
C PHE A 188 8.08 -11.15 4.30
N CYS A 189 8.97 -11.07 5.27
CA CYS A 189 10.41 -10.96 4.98
C CYS A 189 11.19 -11.85 5.92
N ASN A 190 11.73 -12.94 5.38
CA ASN A 190 12.83 -13.74 5.94
C ASN A 190 12.53 -14.36 7.33
N ILE A 191 12.67 -15.67 7.44
CA ILE A 191 12.59 -16.35 8.75
C ILE A 191 13.67 -15.77 9.71
N GLN A 192 14.75 -15.18 9.18
CA GLN A 192 15.80 -14.47 9.93
C GLN A 192 15.44 -13.02 10.29
N ASN A 193 14.27 -12.51 9.94
CA ASN A 193 13.84 -11.16 10.32
C ASN A 193 13.45 -11.16 11.80
N PRO A 194 14.15 -10.35 12.64
CA PRO A 194 13.84 -10.28 14.06
C PRO A 194 12.41 -9.87 14.37
N GLY A 195 11.70 -9.22 13.43
CA GLY A 195 10.49 -8.46 13.72
C GLY A 195 10.82 -7.08 14.28
N LEU A 196 9.82 -6.20 14.30
CA LEU A 196 9.96 -4.83 14.78
C LEU A 196 9.40 -4.72 16.21
N ILE A 197 10.20 -4.15 17.11
CA ILE A 197 9.69 -3.74 18.43
C ILE A 197 9.03 -2.37 18.26
N ILE A 198 7.74 -2.36 18.54
CA ILE A 198 6.93 -1.15 18.55
C ILE A 198 6.89 -0.66 19.99
N GLN A 199 7.67 0.39 20.26
CA GLN A 199 7.77 1.00 21.58
C GLN A 199 6.52 1.80 21.93
N ASP A 200 6.35 2.11 23.22
CA ASP A 200 5.35 3.05 23.71
C ASP A 200 5.38 4.32 22.84
N HIS A 201 4.20 4.86 22.49
CA HIS A 201 3.98 6.01 21.59
C HIS A 201 3.89 5.73 20.08
N PHE A 202 3.67 4.49 19.64
CA PHE A 202 3.36 4.21 18.22
C PHE A 202 1.88 3.85 17.98
N PRO A 203 0.95 4.84 17.95
CA PRO A 203 -0.41 4.64 17.45
C PRO A 203 -0.48 4.41 15.93
N LEU A 204 0.67 4.35 15.24
CA LEU A 204 0.81 4.43 13.78
C LEU A 204 0.50 3.14 13.01
N TYR A 205 0.30 2.02 13.72
CA TYR A 205 0.06 0.74 13.08
C TYR A 205 -1.41 0.37 13.14
N TYR A 206 -2.03 0.43 11.97
CA TYR A 206 -3.37 -0.06 11.69
C TYR A 206 -3.25 -1.42 11.03
N PHE A 207 -3.66 -2.47 11.73
CA PHE A 207 -3.60 -3.84 11.22
C PHE A 207 -4.94 -4.24 10.62
N ASP A 208 -4.90 -4.87 9.44
CA ASP A 208 -6.06 -5.57 8.91
C ASP A 208 -6.31 -6.82 9.74
N LEU A 209 -7.47 -6.87 10.41
CA LEU A 209 -7.85 -8.01 11.25
C LEU A 209 -8.01 -9.32 10.48
N LYS A 210 -8.22 -9.27 9.15
CA LYS A 210 -8.32 -10.48 8.33
C LYS A 210 -6.98 -11.18 8.16
N GLY A 211 -5.89 -10.40 8.12
CA GLY A 211 -4.53 -10.92 8.01
C GLY A 211 -3.96 -11.33 9.36
N LEU A 212 -4.51 -10.90 10.50
CA LEU A 212 -4.00 -11.24 11.81
C LEU A 212 -4.15 -12.75 12.10
N GLN A 213 -3.03 -13.47 12.10
CA GLN A 213 -2.98 -14.92 12.29
C GLN A 213 -2.88 -15.31 13.76
N GLU A 214 -2.04 -14.60 14.51
CA GLU A 214 -1.69 -14.97 15.87
C GLU A 214 -1.43 -13.77 16.77
N VAL A 215 -1.91 -13.86 18.01
CA VAL A 215 -1.55 -12.97 19.11
C VAL A 215 -0.99 -13.84 20.23
N LYS A 216 0.34 -13.82 20.43
CA LYS A 216 0.99 -14.50 21.57
C LYS A 216 1.36 -13.49 22.64
N VAL A 217 1.36 -13.91 23.89
CA VAL A 217 1.76 -13.06 25.02
C VAL A 217 2.83 -13.73 25.84
N ASP A 218 3.94 -13.03 25.97
CA ASP A 218 5.05 -13.35 26.85
C ASP A 218 5.08 -12.44 28.07
N ARG A 219 5.83 -12.84 29.10
CA ARG A 219 6.05 -12.02 30.30
C ARG A 219 7.51 -12.04 30.72
N ILE A 220 8.02 -10.86 31.04
CA ILE A 220 9.36 -10.67 31.61
C ILE A 220 9.25 -9.79 32.85
N ARG A 221 9.94 -10.19 33.90
CA ARG A 221 9.99 -9.44 35.15
C ARG A 221 11.24 -8.55 35.15
N PHE A 222 11.02 -7.25 35.20
CA PHE A 222 12.06 -6.25 35.39
C PHE A 222 12.08 -5.80 36.85
N ALA A 223 13.12 -5.08 37.27
CA ALA A 223 13.19 -4.50 38.61
C ALA A 223 11.97 -3.60 38.92
N GLY A 224 11.50 -2.86 37.90
CA GLY A 224 10.34 -1.95 38.00
C GLY A 224 8.97 -2.62 37.92
N GLY A 225 8.90 -3.94 37.78
CA GLY A 225 7.64 -4.69 37.67
C GLY A 225 7.58 -5.61 36.46
N GLU A 226 6.43 -6.25 36.28
CA GLU A 226 6.18 -7.13 35.14
C GLU A 226 5.91 -6.31 33.87
N ARG A 227 6.40 -6.83 32.74
CA ARG A 227 6.12 -6.34 31.40
C ARG A 227 5.64 -7.50 30.54
N TYR A 228 4.60 -7.24 29.76
CA TYR A 228 3.99 -8.20 28.85
C TYR A 228 4.46 -7.93 27.43
N PHE A 229 4.76 -8.98 26.70
CA PHE A 229 5.33 -8.93 25.37
C PHE A 229 4.29 -9.50 24.42
N ILE A 230 3.68 -8.65 23.61
CA ILE A 230 2.63 -9.08 22.69
C ILE A 230 3.26 -9.29 21.33
N HIS A 231 3.31 -10.54 20.92
CA HIS A 231 3.73 -10.91 19.59
C HIS A 231 2.52 -10.90 18.67
N LEU A 232 2.53 -9.98 17.71
CA LEU A 232 1.55 -9.96 16.63
C LEU A 232 2.17 -10.66 15.42
N VAL A 233 1.51 -11.73 14.94
CA VAL A 233 1.82 -12.38 13.67
C VAL A 233 0.62 -12.17 12.75
N ASP A 234 0.86 -11.55 11.61
CA ASP A 234 -0.10 -11.45 10.53
C ASP A 234 0.43 -12.17 9.28
N GLU A 235 -0.46 -12.46 8.33
CA GLU A 235 -0.15 -12.93 6.97
C GLU A 235 0.76 -11.96 6.20
N GLY A 236 1.20 -10.87 6.85
CA GLY A 236 1.59 -9.65 6.20
C GLY A 236 0.44 -9.06 5.37
N TYR A 237 0.74 -7.99 4.65
CA TYR A 237 -0.12 -7.58 3.55
C TYR A 237 -0.03 -8.63 2.42
N PRO A 238 -1.15 -9.01 1.76
CA PRO A 238 -1.24 -10.22 0.93
C PRO A 238 -0.09 -10.38 -0.07
N SER A 239 0.57 -11.53 0.00
CA SER A 239 1.61 -11.99 -0.91
C SER A 239 1.15 -12.20 -2.36
N ASP A 240 -0.15 -12.14 -2.64
CA ASP A 240 -0.71 -12.45 -3.97
C ASP A 240 -0.24 -11.47 -5.07
N ASN A 241 0.37 -10.34 -4.69
CA ASN A 241 0.99 -9.41 -5.63
C ASN A 241 2.50 -9.64 -5.82
N PHE A 242 3.17 -10.46 -5.01
CA PHE A 242 4.62 -10.66 -5.07
C PHE A 242 4.93 -12.03 -5.67
N SER A 243 5.12 -12.08 -6.99
CA SER A 243 5.66 -13.30 -7.61
C SER A 243 7.03 -13.60 -7.00
N LYS A 244 7.28 -14.88 -6.64
CA LYS A 244 8.51 -15.39 -5.99
C LYS A 244 9.83 -15.10 -6.71
N ASN A 245 9.80 -14.41 -7.86
CA ASN A 245 10.96 -14.11 -8.69
C ASN A 245 11.31 -12.61 -8.83
N SER A 246 10.64 -11.68 -8.13
CA SER A 246 11.00 -10.26 -8.18
C SER A 246 11.53 -9.76 -6.84
N PHE A 247 12.86 -9.62 -6.72
CA PHE A 247 13.53 -8.86 -5.65
C PHE A 247 13.22 -7.34 -5.67
N ARG A 248 12.19 -6.92 -6.39
CA ARG A 248 11.60 -5.58 -6.38
C ARG A 248 10.14 -5.77 -6.02
N SER A 249 9.68 -5.06 -5.01
CA SER A 249 8.25 -5.01 -4.71
C SER A 249 7.47 -4.63 -5.98
N THR A 250 6.36 -5.32 -6.26
CA THR A 250 5.48 -5.07 -7.41
C THR A 250 4.55 -3.90 -7.19
N LEU A 251 4.56 -3.31 -5.98
CA LEU A 251 3.65 -2.25 -5.59
C LEU A 251 4.01 -0.94 -6.29
N LYS A 252 2.98 -0.24 -6.77
CA LYS A 252 3.12 1.07 -7.42
C LYS A 252 3.57 2.16 -6.44
N ALA A 253 3.24 2.01 -5.16
CA ALA A 253 3.65 2.92 -4.09
C ALA A 253 5.16 3.14 -4.01
N ASP A 254 5.96 2.12 -4.28
CA ASP A 254 7.43 2.26 -4.30
C ASP A 254 7.90 3.29 -5.32
N MET A 255 7.21 3.45 -6.45
CA MET A 255 7.59 4.46 -7.45
C MET A 255 7.55 5.89 -6.88
N ILE A 256 6.69 6.12 -5.88
CA ILE A 256 6.52 7.41 -5.23
C ILE A 256 7.44 7.52 -4.01
N PHE A 257 7.56 6.44 -3.23
CA PHE A 257 8.14 6.46 -1.89
C PHE A 257 9.49 5.75 -1.75
N ASP A 258 10.11 5.30 -2.86
CA ASP A 258 11.53 4.92 -2.88
C ASP A 258 12.42 6.10 -2.49
N TYR A 259 12.05 7.31 -2.93
CA TYR A 259 12.70 8.58 -2.58
C TYR A 259 11.62 9.61 -2.18
N PRO A 260 11.07 9.52 -0.96
CA PRO A 260 9.85 10.23 -0.57
C PRO A 260 10.00 11.76 -0.54
N MET A 261 11.24 12.27 -0.54
CA MET A 261 11.50 13.71 -0.59
C MET A 261 11.83 14.24 -1.99
N ASP A 262 11.88 13.37 -3.01
CA ASP A 262 12.32 13.75 -4.36
C ASP A 262 11.20 13.76 -5.41
N PHE A 263 10.04 13.12 -5.14
CA PHE A 263 8.94 13.08 -6.10
C PHE A 263 8.22 14.43 -6.27
N ASP A 264 7.52 14.63 -7.39
CA ASP A 264 6.64 15.78 -7.61
C ASP A 264 5.23 15.47 -7.06
N PRO A 265 4.77 16.14 -5.98
CA PRO A 265 3.43 15.89 -5.43
C PRO A 265 2.29 16.21 -6.39
N GLU A 266 2.52 17.07 -7.40
CA GLU A 266 1.54 17.35 -8.44
C GLU A 266 1.47 16.26 -9.51
N SER A 267 2.48 15.40 -9.63
CA SER A 267 2.51 14.28 -10.56
C SER A 267 3.34 13.08 -10.05
N PRO A 268 2.91 12.44 -8.95
CA PRO A 268 3.76 11.55 -8.16
C PRO A 268 4.20 10.26 -8.87
N CYS A 269 3.46 9.78 -9.88
CA CYS A 269 3.85 8.62 -10.69
C CYS A 269 4.28 9.01 -12.11
N TYR A 270 4.66 10.27 -12.34
CA TYR A 270 5.18 10.72 -13.62
C TYR A 270 6.71 10.80 -13.57
N GLU A 271 7.39 10.02 -14.41
CA GLU A 271 8.85 10.00 -14.46
C GLU A 271 9.39 10.90 -15.58
N GLU A 272 9.87 12.10 -15.23
CA GLU A 272 10.42 13.04 -16.22
C GLU A 272 11.75 12.59 -16.84
N LYS A 273 12.59 11.90 -16.05
CA LYS A 273 13.97 11.56 -16.42
C LYS A 273 14.13 10.13 -16.94
N PHE A 274 13.07 9.57 -17.54
CA PHE A 274 13.12 8.22 -18.10
C PHE A 274 13.94 8.20 -19.40
N ASN A 275 14.91 7.29 -19.51
CA ASN A 275 15.66 7.10 -20.75
C ASN A 275 15.03 5.99 -21.59
N SER A 276 14.11 6.36 -22.48
CA SER A 276 13.43 5.40 -23.35
C SER A 276 14.34 4.71 -24.38
N ALA A 277 15.55 5.21 -24.63
CA ALA A 277 16.40 4.71 -25.73
C ALA A 277 17.03 3.34 -25.45
N ILE A 278 17.10 2.92 -24.19
CA ILE A 278 17.74 1.67 -23.76
C ILE A 278 16.76 0.54 -23.47
N TYR A 279 15.47 0.79 -23.66
CA TYR A 279 14.41 -0.17 -23.34
C TYR A 279 13.59 -0.54 -24.58
N ASP A 280 13.14 -1.79 -24.62
CA ASP A 280 12.13 -2.20 -25.59
C ASP A 280 10.76 -1.70 -25.14
N ILE A 281 10.03 -1.07 -26.06
CA ILE A 281 8.74 -0.43 -25.78
C ILE A 281 7.69 -1.11 -26.64
N HIS A 282 6.77 -1.79 -25.98
CA HIS A 282 5.75 -2.58 -26.64
C HIS A 282 4.59 -1.69 -27.11
N HIS A 283 4.03 -2.04 -28.27
CA HIS A 283 2.84 -1.38 -28.83
C HIS A 283 1.58 -2.26 -28.74
N ARG A 284 1.77 -3.54 -28.38
CA ARG A 284 0.75 -4.57 -28.20
C ARG A 284 1.16 -5.45 -27.03
N ALA A 285 0.17 -5.91 -26.26
CA ALA A 285 0.34 -6.84 -25.16
C ALA A 285 -0.92 -7.69 -25.03
N LYS A 286 -0.82 -8.85 -24.37
CA LYS A 286 -1.99 -9.69 -24.07
C LYS A 286 -2.97 -8.97 -23.14
N SER A 287 -2.44 -8.30 -22.12
CA SER A 287 -3.18 -7.37 -21.26
C SER A 287 -2.59 -5.98 -21.46
N GLU A 288 -3.30 -5.11 -22.17
CA GLU A 288 -2.83 -3.75 -22.41
C GLU A 288 -3.19 -2.81 -21.25
N SER A 289 -2.34 -1.81 -21.05
CA SER A 289 -2.51 -0.81 -19.98
C SER A 289 -3.84 -0.04 -20.08
N LYS A 290 -4.58 0.05 -18.98
CA LYS A 290 -5.84 0.80 -18.87
C LYS A 290 -5.89 1.56 -17.54
N PRO A 291 -6.68 2.64 -17.44
CA PRO A 291 -6.88 3.28 -16.15
C PRO A 291 -7.67 2.36 -15.19
N PHE A 292 -7.25 2.31 -13.93
CA PHE A 292 -8.02 1.76 -12.82
C PHE A 292 -9.35 2.51 -12.70
N GLY A 293 -10.43 1.79 -12.36
CA GLY A 293 -11.80 2.34 -12.39
C GLY A 293 -12.41 2.46 -13.79
N GLY A 294 -11.61 2.29 -14.85
CA GLY A 294 -12.05 2.35 -16.24
C GLY A 294 -12.04 3.77 -16.82
N GLU A 295 -12.41 3.86 -18.10
CA GLU A 295 -12.32 5.09 -18.89
C GLU A 295 -13.25 6.20 -18.39
N GLU A 296 -14.45 5.85 -17.97
CA GLU A 296 -15.43 6.83 -17.47
C GLU A 296 -14.94 7.49 -16.17
N ASP A 297 -14.40 6.69 -15.24
CA ASP A 297 -13.83 7.20 -13.99
C ASP A 297 -12.61 8.08 -14.26
N TYR A 298 -11.72 7.62 -15.14
CA TYR A 298 -10.55 8.40 -15.55
C TYR A 298 -10.94 9.76 -16.14
N MET A 299 -11.93 9.78 -17.03
CA MET A 299 -12.44 11.01 -17.64
C MET A 299 -13.06 11.96 -16.60
N LYS A 300 -13.75 11.44 -15.58
CA LYS A 300 -14.25 12.23 -14.44
C LYS A 300 -13.11 12.84 -13.63
N LYS A 301 -12.08 12.05 -13.30
CA LYS A 301 -10.87 12.54 -12.61
C LYS A 301 -10.21 13.68 -13.39
N LEU A 302 -9.96 13.49 -14.69
CA LEU A 302 -9.40 14.53 -15.56
C LEU A 302 -10.26 15.80 -15.58
N ALA A 303 -11.58 15.66 -15.77
CA ALA A 303 -12.50 16.78 -15.82
C ALA A 303 -12.53 17.58 -14.51
N ASN A 304 -12.57 16.89 -13.37
CA ASN A 304 -12.56 17.50 -12.04
C ASN A 304 -11.28 18.30 -11.77
N ASN A 305 -10.10 17.75 -12.10
CA ASN A 305 -8.83 18.47 -11.97
C ASN A 305 -8.75 19.70 -12.87
N MET A 306 -9.38 19.64 -14.04
CA MET A 306 -9.51 20.79 -14.95
C MET A 306 -10.56 21.82 -14.50
N GLY A 307 -11.31 21.57 -13.42
CA GLY A 307 -12.38 22.44 -12.93
C GLY A 307 -13.62 22.45 -13.82
N LEU A 308 -13.84 21.38 -14.59
CA LEU A 308 -15.01 21.25 -15.47
C LEU A 308 -16.20 20.70 -14.66
N GLN A 309 -17.39 21.26 -14.85
CA GLN A 309 -18.61 20.74 -14.23
C GLN A 309 -19.17 19.58 -15.04
N ALA A 310 -19.69 18.54 -14.36
CA ALA A 310 -20.30 17.35 -14.97
C ALA A 310 -21.63 17.62 -15.74
N ILE A 311 -22.01 18.88 -15.92
CA ILE A 311 -23.26 19.26 -16.57
C ILE A 311 -23.09 19.11 -18.09
N LYS A 312 -24.06 18.44 -18.73
CA LYS A 312 -24.15 18.34 -20.20
C LYS A 312 -23.81 19.70 -20.84
N PRO A 313 -22.94 19.73 -21.86
CA PRO A 313 -22.53 20.99 -22.46
C PRO A 313 -23.76 21.78 -22.92
N PRO A 314 -23.76 23.12 -22.77
CA PRO A 314 -24.82 23.95 -23.32
C PRO A 314 -24.94 23.71 -24.83
N VAL A 315 -26.15 23.92 -25.38
CA VAL A 315 -26.51 23.63 -26.78
C VAL A 315 -25.60 24.29 -27.84
N GLN A 316 -24.73 25.23 -27.44
CA GLN A 316 -23.78 25.94 -28.31
C GLN A 316 -22.32 25.48 -28.16
N THR A 317 -22.05 24.19 -27.98
CA THR A 317 -20.68 23.66 -28.03
C THR A 317 -20.32 23.06 -29.38
N THR A 318 -19.03 23.09 -29.72
CA THR A 318 -18.46 22.36 -30.86
C THR A 318 -17.53 21.27 -30.35
N GLN A 319 -17.50 20.12 -31.05
CA GLN A 319 -16.65 18.99 -30.67
C GLN A 319 -15.25 19.16 -31.27
N ASP A 320 -14.23 18.81 -30.48
CA ASP A 320 -12.82 18.79 -30.89
C ASP A 320 -12.12 17.58 -30.24
N SER A 321 -10.86 17.35 -30.55
CA SER A 321 -10.09 16.24 -29.98
C SER A 321 -8.60 16.52 -29.88
N ILE A 322 -7.94 15.76 -29.03
CA ILE A 322 -6.48 15.69 -28.91
C ILE A 322 -6.05 14.24 -28.98
N LEU A 323 -5.10 13.93 -29.87
CA LEU A 323 -4.38 12.65 -29.86
C LEU A 323 -3.13 12.82 -29.01
N VAL A 324 -3.01 12.03 -27.95
CA VAL A 324 -1.84 12.02 -27.06
C VAL A 324 -1.20 10.64 -27.06
N GLN A 325 0.11 10.64 -26.81
CA GLN A 325 0.93 9.45 -26.65
C GLN A 325 1.70 9.54 -25.34
N PHE A 326 1.90 8.41 -24.68
CA PHE A 326 2.78 8.27 -23.52
C PHE A 326 3.26 6.82 -23.40
N ILE A 327 4.26 6.61 -22.55
CA ILE A 327 4.72 5.28 -22.16
C ILE A 327 4.21 4.99 -20.75
N VAL A 328 3.57 3.85 -20.60
CA VAL A 328 3.23 3.29 -19.29
C VAL A 328 4.38 2.42 -18.81
N LEU A 329 4.85 2.73 -17.61
CA LEU A 329 5.93 2.02 -16.93
C LEU A 329 5.43 0.66 -16.40
N TRP A 330 6.34 -0.25 -16.08
CA TRP A 330 6.04 -1.60 -15.57
C TRP A 330 5.00 -1.62 -14.45
N LYS A 331 5.07 -0.63 -13.56
CA LYS A 331 4.21 -0.51 -12.38
C LYS A 331 2.98 0.38 -12.61
N GLY A 332 2.76 0.88 -13.83
CA GLY A 332 1.58 1.69 -14.17
C GLY A 332 1.73 3.21 -13.98
N GLY A 333 2.93 3.71 -13.67
CA GLY A 333 3.24 5.15 -13.80
C GLY A 333 3.40 5.56 -15.27
N LEU A 334 3.51 6.86 -15.53
CA LEU A 334 3.61 7.41 -16.88
C LEU A 334 4.93 8.14 -17.14
N THR A 335 5.34 8.17 -18.40
CA THR A 335 6.43 9.02 -18.88
C THR A 335 6.24 9.36 -20.36
N HIS A 336 7.07 10.26 -20.90
CA HIS A 336 7.05 10.69 -22.30
C HIS A 336 5.65 11.10 -22.80
N LEU A 337 4.91 11.85 -21.99
CA LEU A 337 3.59 12.35 -22.37
C LEU A 337 3.70 13.48 -23.39
N GLU A 338 3.11 13.28 -24.56
CA GLU A 338 3.15 14.24 -25.68
C GLU A 338 1.83 14.32 -26.45
N SER A 339 1.58 15.48 -27.07
CA SER A 339 0.51 15.66 -28.06
C SER A 339 1.04 15.29 -29.43
N VAL A 340 0.40 14.33 -30.10
CA VAL A 340 0.71 13.94 -31.48
C VAL A 340 -0.01 14.85 -32.47
N SER A 341 -1.10 15.50 -32.04
CA SER A 341 -1.80 16.52 -32.83
C SER A 341 -1.10 17.89 -32.72
N PRO A 342 -1.28 18.79 -33.73
CA PRO A 342 -0.87 20.19 -33.61
C PRO A 342 -1.38 20.81 -32.31
N GLN A 343 -0.47 21.44 -31.55
CA GLN A 343 -0.77 21.91 -30.21
C GLN A 343 -1.74 23.10 -30.26
N LYS A 344 -2.84 23.01 -29.51
CA LYS A 344 -3.78 24.11 -29.26
C LYS A 344 -3.63 24.59 -27.82
N PRO A 345 -3.91 25.86 -27.49
CA PRO A 345 -3.83 26.35 -26.11
C PRO A 345 -4.61 25.49 -25.09
N ALA A 346 -5.76 24.97 -25.51
CA ALA A 346 -6.61 24.08 -24.70
C ALA A 346 -5.93 22.75 -24.33
N HIS A 347 -4.99 22.26 -25.15
CA HIS A 347 -4.33 20.96 -24.96
C HIS A 347 -3.43 20.94 -23.72
N ALA A 348 -2.84 22.07 -23.34
CA ALA A 348 -1.95 22.16 -22.18
C ALA A 348 -2.66 21.75 -20.88
N LYS A 349 -3.94 22.12 -20.71
CA LYS A 349 -4.75 21.73 -19.55
C LYS A 349 -5.01 20.22 -19.50
N ILE A 350 -5.29 19.61 -20.65
CA ILE A 350 -5.51 18.17 -20.76
C ILE A 350 -4.23 17.39 -20.43
N LEU A 351 -3.09 17.80 -21.01
CA LEU A 351 -1.81 17.17 -20.74
C LEU A 351 -1.41 17.29 -19.26
N LYS A 352 -1.61 18.46 -18.64
CA LYS A 352 -1.38 18.66 -17.21
C LYS A 352 -2.24 17.71 -16.36
N ALA A 353 -3.53 17.56 -16.69
CA ALA A 353 -4.43 16.67 -15.98
C ALA A 353 -4.02 15.18 -16.13
N ILE A 354 -3.60 14.74 -17.32
CA ILE A 354 -3.07 13.38 -17.54
C ILE A 354 -1.81 13.16 -16.70
N LYS A 355 -0.89 14.13 -16.68
CA LYS A 355 0.34 14.05 -15.88
C LYS A 355 0.02 13.90 -14.38
N HIS A 356 -0.95 14.68 -13.88
CA HIS A 356 -1.42 14.65 -12.50
C HIS A 356 -1.95 13.27 -12.10
N PHE A 357 -2.81 12.67 -12.94
CA PHE A 357 -3.34 11.33 -12.71
C PHE A 357 -2.49 10.21 -13.34
N SER A 358 -1.17 10.36 -13.35
CA SER A 358 -0.25 9.33 -13.85
C SER A 358 -0.30 8.03 -13.04
N CYS A 359 -0.68 8.08 -11.76
CA CYS A 359 -0.74 6.90 -10.89
C CYS A 359 -1.89 5.94 -11.19
N VAL A 360 -2.86 6.30 -12.01
CA VAL A 360 -4.08 5.50 -12.16
C VAL A 360 -4.01 4.49 -13.31
N TRP A 361 -2.88 4.32 -13.97
CA TRP A 361 -2.75 3.35 -15.07
C TRP A 361 -2.29 1.97 -14.57
N SER A 362 -2.75 0.90 -15.20
CA SER A 362 -2.27 -0.45 -14.97
C SER A 362 -0.99 -0.71 -15.80
N GLY A 363 -0.08 -1.54 -15.30
CA GLY A 363 0.98 -2.08 -16.14
C GLY A 363 0.40 -2.90 -17.30
N ALA A 364 1.10 -2.95 -18.43
CA ALA A 364 0.80 -3.94 -19.46
C ALA A 364 1.48 -5.26 -19.12
N GLU A 365 0.86 -6.37 -19.47
CA GLU A 365 1.34 -7.70 -19.12
C GLU A 365 1.28 -8.68 -20.30
N GLU A 366 2.32 -9.51 -20.40
CA GLU A 366 2.35 -10.68 -21.26
C GLU A 366 2.96 -11.87 -20.52
N ASN A 367 2.19 -12.96 -20.39
CA ASN A 367 2.60 -14.21 -19.76
C ASN A 367 3.23 -14.02 -18.36
N GLY A 368 2.63 -13.18 -17.51
CA GLY A 368 3.13 -12.90 -16.16
C GLY A 368 4.30 -11.91 -16.11
N THR A 369 4.71 -11.33 -17.24
CA THR A 369 5.79 -10.33 -17.31
C THR A 369 5.21 -8.95 -17.56
N LEU A 370 5.58 -7.98 -16.71
CA LEU A 370 5.21 -6.57 -16.87
C LEU A 370 6.06 -5.92 -17.96
N LEU A 371 5.43 -5.12 -18.81
CA LEU A 371 6.04 -4.50 -19.98
C LEU A 371 6.04 -2.97 -19.89
N LEU A 372 7.03 -2.35 -20.52
CA LEU A 372 6.95 -0.95 -20.90
C LEU A 372 6.05 -0.85 -22.14
N PHE A 373 5.00 -0.02 -22.07
CA PHE A 373 3.95 -0.04 -23.07
C PHE A 373 3.64 1.36 -23.60
N ARG A 374 3.75 1.56 -24.91
CA ARG A 374 3.34 2.80 -25.56
C ARG A 374 1.83 2.83 -25.74
N ARG A 375 1.18 3.80 -25.10
CA ARG A 375 -0.27 4.05 -25.23
C ARG A 375 -0.51 5.26 -26.11
N LYS A 376 -1.48 5.14 -27.01
CA LYS A 376 -2.06 6.27 -27.76
C LYS A 376 -3.54 6.37 -27.44
N ILE A 377 -3.97 7.56 -27.04
CA ILE A 377 -5.39 7.84 -26.76
C ILE A 377 -5.84 9.10 -27.47
N VAL A 378 -7.08 9.11 -27.93
CA VAL A 378 -7.78 10.31 -28.39
C VAL A 378 -8.75 10.71 -27.31
N ILE A 379 -8.64 11.94 -26.81
CA ILE A 379 -9.62 12.53 -25.90
C ILE A 379 -10.49 13.49 -26.71
N PHE A 380 -11.78 13.21 -26.76
CA PHE A 380 -12.78 14.09 -27.35
C PHE A 380 -13.32 15.04 -26.30
N TYR A 381 -13.48 16.31 -26.66
CA TYR A 381 -13.96 17.34 -25.76
C TYR A 381 -14.84 18.34 -26.49
N SER A 382 -15.74 18.97 -25.74
CA SER A 382 -16.61 20.02 -26.25
C SER A 382 -16.10 21.38 -25.80
N LYS A 383 -16.11 22.35 -26.72
CA LYS A 383 -15.65 23.73 -26.48
C LYS A 383 -16.74 24.76 -26.76
N ASP A 384 -16.68 25.88 -26.06
CA ASP A 384 -17.50 27.06 -26.37
C ASP A 384 -16.96 27.83 -27.58
N LYS A 385 -17.63 28.93 -27.94
CA LYS A 385 -17.25 29.78 -29.09
C LYS A 385 -15.90 30.47 -28.87
N GLU A 386 -15.53 30.69 -27.62
CA GLU A 386 -14.28 31.29 -27.18
C GLU A 386 -13.12 30.27 -27.19
N GLY A 387 -13.40 28.98 -27.43
CA GLY A 387 -12.41 27.91 -27.51
C GLY A 387 -12.05 27.28 -26.15
N ASN A 388 -12.77 27.62 -25.08
CA ASN A 388 -12.57 27.00 -23.76
C ASN A 388 -13.25 25.64 -23.70
N ILE A 389 -12.56 24.68 -23.09
CA ILE A 389 -13.10 23.34 -22.82
C ILE A 389 -14.25 23.46 -21.82
N ARG A 390 -15.38 22.83 -22.15
CA ARG A 390 -16.58 22.76 -21.30
C ARG A 390 -16.82 21.36 -20.73
N SER A 391 -16.51 20.32 -21.50
CA SER A 391 -16.60 18.93 -21.06
C SER A 391 -15.56 18.06 -21.74
N LEU A 392 -15.19 16.96 -21.08
CA LEU A 392 -14.49 15.84 -21.70
C LEU A 392 -15.54 14.77 -22.00
N ASP A 393 -15.65 14.36 -23.25
CA ASP A 393 -16.83 13.63 -23.74
C ASP A 393 -16.60 12.12 -23.81
N ARG A 394 -15.45 11.70 -24.35
CA ARG A 394 -15.03 10.29 -24.38
C ARG A 394 -13.54 10.13 -24.66
N ILE A 395 -13.04 8.93 -24.40
CA ILE A 395 -11.67 8.49 -24.74
C ILE A 395 -11.75 7.34 -25.74
N GLU A 396 -10.80 7.28 -26.67
CA GLU A 396 -10.63 6.14 -27.59
C GLU A 396 -9.17 5.74 -27.67
N TYR A 397 -8.86 4.44 -27.68
CA TYR A 397 -7.50 3.98 -27.95
C TYR A 397 -7.20 4.00 -29.45
N ARG A 398 -5.94 4.30 -29.75
CA ARG A 398 -5.36 4.18 -31.09
C ARG A 398 -4.14 3.28 -31.01
N TYR A 399 -3.77 2.73 -32.15
CA TYR A 399 -2.57 1.94 -32.30
C TYR A 399 -1.77 2.49 -33.47
N ASP A 400 -0.46 2.29 -33.42
CA ASP A 400 0.35 2.48 -34.61
C ASP A 400 -0.14 1.52 -35.70
N ASP A 401 -0.38 2.05 -36.90
CA ASP A 401 -0.83 1.23 -38.02
C ASP A 401 0.18 0.10 -38.24
N TYR A 402 -0.34 -1.11 -38.35
CA TYR A 402 0.43 -2.31 -38.67
C TYR A 402 1.10 -2.08 -40.03
N LYS A 403 2.42 -1.83 -40.07
CA LYS A 403 3.16 -2.07 -41.30
C LYS A 403 3.07 -3.58 -41.56
N PRO A 404 2.40 -4.06 -42.62
CA PRO A 404 2.48 -5.46 -42.95
C PRO A 404 3.96 -5.80 -43.14
N ARG A 405 4.43 -6.85 -42.46
CA ARG A 405 5.73 -7.45 -42.76
C ARG A 405 5.70 -7.81 -44.24
N ILE A 406 6.42 -7.03 -45.05
CA ILE A 406 6.76 -7.45 -46.40
C ILE A 406 7.75 -8.58 -46.19
N ASN A 407 7.29 -9.82 -46.38
CA ASN A 407 8.19 -10.95 -46.50
C ASN A 407 9.02 -10.71 -47.77
N THR A 408 10.30 -10.41 -47.58
CA THR A 408 11.35 -10.61 -48.58
C THR A 408 12.12 -11.86 -48.23
#